data_AF-A0A249SST1-F1
#
_entry.id   AF-A0A249SST1-F1
#
_cell.length_a   1.000
_cell.length_b   1.000
_cell.length_c   1.000
_cell.angle_alpha   90.00
_cell.angle_beta   90.00
_cell.angle_gamma   90.00
#
_symmetry.space_group_name_H-M   'P 1'
#
loop_
_entity.id
_entity.type
_entity.pdbx_description
1 polymer ?
#
loop_
_entity_poly.entity_id
_entity_poly.type
_entity_poly.pdbx_seq_one_letter_code
_entity_poly.pdbx_strand_id
1 'polypeptide(L)'
;MNTKKSVLIAASALALTFAACQKEAISPDAAALTGQNNKSQTERVVSPYVTRVLEYKPAPGQFINATYGSQSDAQNVIGVYDPANWQKIVTLGAYGGYIIFGFDHSITNQANKTDFIIYGNAFESNGNYFSEPGVVWVSRDVNANGLADDPWYQIKGSYYNNTATKHNYVVTYTLPSPQNADVPWTSNTGDNGLVLRNSWHTQASYYPLWLGVNSYALGGTRLPDNYAGGPTITGYADSTPDGDKIDISWAVNASGNPVSLASIDFVKVQSGIQKMNGTLGEVSTEVAGAADLSLLP
;
A
#
# COMPACT_ATOMS: atom_id res chain seq x y z
N MET A 1 -30.85 -5.30 69.44
CA MET A 1 -31.11 -3.86 69.54
C MET A 1 -29.84 -3.10 69.14
N ASN A 2 -29.75 -2.67 67.89
CA ASN A 2 -29.19 -1.40 67.46
C ASN A 2 -29.21 -1.33 65.93
N THR A 3 -29.99 -0.36 65.47
CA THR A 3 -30.31 0.04 64.10
C THR A 3 -29.11 0.63 63.36
N LYS A 4 -29.10 0.47 62.02
CA LYS A 4 -28.83 1.53 61.01
C LYS A 4 -28.88 0.87 59.62
N LYS A 5 -29.92 1.15 58.83
CA LYS A 5 -30.07 2.25 57.84
C LYS A 5 -29.91 1.70 56.43
N SER A 6 -31.05 1.39 55.82
CA SER A 6 -31.20 1.11 54.40
C SER A 6 -31.00 2.40 53.60
N VAL A 7 -30.12 2.37 52.60
CA VAL A 7 -29.96 3.44 51.61
C VAL A 7 -30.64 2.97 50.33
N LEU A 8 -31.72 3.66 49.95
CA LEU A 8 -32.33 3.57 48.64
C LEU A 8 -31.39 4.25 47.62
N ILE A 9 -31.05 3.54 46.54
CA ILE A 9 -30.42 4.13 45.36
C ILE A 9 -31.53 4.42 44.35
N ALA A 10 -31.67 5.70 44.02
CA ALA A 10 -32.61 6.19 43.02
C ALA A 10 -32.14 5.82 41.61
N ALA A 11 -33.04 5.27 40.81
CA ALA A 11 -32.84 5.05 39.38
C ALA A 11 -33.20 6.33 38.61
N SER A 12 -32.20 6.96 38.00
CA SER A 12 -32.37 8.11 37.09
C SER A 12 -32.76 7.60 35.70
N ALA A 13 -34.03 7.77 35.35
CA ALA A 13 -34.50 7.62 33.97
C ALA A 13 -34.16 8.89 33.18
N LEU A 14 -33.26 8.77 32.20
CA LEU A 14 -32.94 9.85 31.28
C LEU A 14 -33.88 9.76 30.07
N ALA A 15 -34.80 10.73 29.96
CA ALA A 15 -35.74 10.85 28.86
C ALA A 15 -35.02 11.35 27.60
N LEU A 16 -35.02 10.54 26.53
CA LEU A 16 -34.66 10.97 25.18
C LEU A 16 -35.88 11.61 24.51
N THR A 17 -35.81 12.93 24.29
CA THR A 17 -36.77 13.67 23.48
C THR A 17 -36.45 13.49 22.00
N PHE A 18 -37.38 12.95 21.23
CA PHE A 18 -37.34 12.93 19.76
C PHE A 18 -37.69 14.32 19.22
N ALA A 19 -36.76 14.96 18.51
CA ALA A 19 -37.06 16.13 17.69
C ALA A 19 -37.52 15.67 16.30
N ALA A 20 -38.81 15.85 16.01
CA ALA A 20 -39.40 15.63 14.69
C ALA A 20 -39.09 16.83 13.78
N CYS A 21 -38.45 16.59 12.63
CA CYS A 21 -38.21 17.61 11.63
C CYS A 21 -39.49 17.86 10.82
N GLN A 22 -40.07 19.05 10.93
CA GLN A 22 -41.27 19.44 10.20
C GLN A 22 -40.95 19.74 8.73
N LYS A 23 -41.79 19.18 7.86
CA LYS A 23 -41.82 19.39 6.41
C LYS A 23 -42.65 20.64 6.14
N GLU A 24 -42.02 21.74 5.74
CA GLU A 24 -42.75 22.91 5.22
C GLU A 24 -43.09 22.70 3.74
N ALA A 25 -44.36 22.88 3.42
CA ALA A 25 -44.90 22.93 2.06
C ALA A 25 -45.09 24.39 1.65
N ILE A 26 -44.67 24.75 0.44
CA ILE A 26 -45.05 26.01 -0.22
C ILE A 26 -45.74 25.69 -1.55
N SER A 27 -46.91 26.31 -1.70
CA SER A 27 -47.92 26.22 -2.78
C SER A 27 -47.45 26.86 -4.10
N PRO A 28 -48.06 26.55 -5.27
CA PRO A 28 -47.57 26.98 -6.57
C PRO A 28 -48.14 28.34 -6.96
N ASP A 29 -47.30 29.20 -7.52
CA ASP A 29 -47.72 30.16 -8.54
C ASP A 29 -46.55 30.52 -9.45
N ALA A 30 -46.79 30.37 -10.75
CA ALA A 30 -45.84 30.58 -11.81
C ALA A 30 -45.83 32.06 -12.23
N ALA A 31 -44.64 32.64 -12.33
CA ALA A 31 -44.38 33.76 -13.21
C ALA A 31 -43.05 33.54 -13.91
N ALA A 32 -43.10 33.49 -15.23
CA ALA A 32 -41.99 33.21 -16.12
C ALA A 32 -40.87 34.25 -15.96
N LEU A 33 -39.65 33.77 -15.74
CA LEU A 33 -38.42 34.47 -16.12
C LEU A 33 -37.53 33.49 -16.88
N THR A 34 -37.54 33.66 -18.19
CA THR A 34 -36.60 33.06 -19.13
C THR A 34 -35.19 33.53 -18.80
N GLY A 35 -34.33 32.61 -18.38
CA GLY A 35 -32.91 32.85 -18.19
C GLY A 35 -32.15 31.54 -18.36
N GLN A 36 -31.45 31.39 -19.48
CA GLN A 36 -30.51 30.31 -19.72
C GLN A 36 -29.45 30.29 -18.60
N ASN A 37 -29.51 29.30 -17.71
CA ASN A 37 -28.38 28.98 -16.86
C ASN A 37 -27.67 27.76 -17.45
N ASN A 38 -26.79 28.05 -18.41
CA ASN A 38 -25.64 27.19 -18.71
C ASN A 38 -24.83 27.05 -17.42
N LYS A 39 -25.13 26.02 -16.62
CA LYS A 39 -24.17 25.52 -15.63
C LYS A 39 -23.04 24.86 -16.42
N SER A 40 -22.03 25.66 -16.74
CA SER A 40 -20.68 25.16 -16.97
C SER A 40 -20.33 24.29 -15.77
N GLN A 41 -20.38 22.97 -15.94
CA GLN A 41 -19.72 22.06 -15.03
C GLN A 41 -18.23 22.33 -15.23
N THR A 42 -17.60 23.04 -14.30
CA THR A 42 -16.15 23.12 -14.24
C THR A 42 -15.65 21.69 -14.09
N GLU A 43 -15.08 21.15 -15.16
CA GLU A 43 -14.46 19.83 -15.18
C GLU A 43 -13.45 19.76 -14.04
N ARG A 44 -13.60 18.77 -13.16
CA ARG A 44 -12.69 18.59 -12.04
C ARG A 44 -11.32 18.22 -12.62
N VAL A 45 -10.36 19.11 -12.48
CA VAL A 45 -8.96 18.81 -12.78
C VAL A 45 -8.49 17.79 -11.75
N VAL A 46 -8.24 16.56 -12.20
CA VAL A 46 -7.70 15.46 -11.39
C VAL A 46 -6.20 15.37 -11.58
N SER A 47 -5.48 14.93 -10.54
CA SER A 47 -4.04 14.67 -10.62
C SER A 47 -3.77 13.34 -11.31
N PRO A 48 -2.83 13.25 -12.29
CA PRO A 48 -2.40 11.95 -12.80
C PRO A 48 -1.66 11.11 -11.75
N TYR A 49 -1.08 11.76 -10.73
CA TYR A 49 -0.23 11.10 -9.73
C TYR A 49 -0.97 10.76 -8.44
N VAL A 50 -0.35 9.86 -7.65
CA VAL A 50 -0.74 9.56 -6.26
C VAL A 50 -0.99 10.84 -5.47
N THR A 51 -2.11 10.89 -4.75
CA THR A 51 -2.50 12.07 -3.95
C THR A 51 -2.47 11.83 -2.45
N ARG A 52 -2.41 10.56 -2.01
CA ARG A 52 -2.37 10.20 -0.59
C ARG A 52 -1.73 8.84 -0.35
N VAL A 53 -1.06 8.73 0.79
CA VAL A 53 -0.62 7.46 1.37
C VAL A 53 -1.56 7.13 2.52
N LEU A 54 -2.19 5.95 2.46
CA LEU A 54 -3.17 5.49 3.45
C LEU A 54 -2.50 4.68 4.55
N GLU A 55 -1.48 3.89 4.20
CA GLU A 55 -0.73 3.09 5.17
C GLU A 55 0.70 2.88 4.68
N TYR A 56 1.65 2.89 5.62
CA TYR A 56 3.01 2.42 5.39
C TYR A 56 3.42 1.53 6.56
N LYS A 57 3.72 0.27 6.24
CA LYS A 57 4.08 -0.76 7.21
C LYS A 57 5.25 -1.58 6.66
N PRO A 58 6.48 -1.10 6.82
CA PRO A 58 7.64 -1.78 6.28
C PRO A 58 7.99 -3.04 7.08
N ALA A 59 8.73 -3.93 6.44
CA ALA A 59 9.49 -4.97 7.12
C ALA A 59 10.80 -4.37 7.66
N PRO A 60 11.56 -5.08 8.50
CA PRO A 60 12.87 -4.62 8.92
C PRO A 60 13.81 -4.45 7.72
N GLY A 61 14.73 -3.48 7.80
CA GLY A 61 15.68 -3.22 6.72
C GLY A 61 16.70 -2.12 7.04
N GLN A 62 17.72 -2.01 6.20
CA GLN A 62 18.88 -1.14 6.40
C GLN A 62 18.58 0.35 6.26
N PHE A 63 17.47 0.72 5.64
CA PHE A 63 17.01 2.10 5.56
C PHE A 63 15.86 2.42 6.52
N ILE A 64 15.34 1.40 7.22
CA ILE A 64 14.25 1.57 8.19
C ILE A 64 14.75 2.30 9.44
N ASN A 65 13.95 3.26 9.91
CA ASN A 65 14.33 4.26 10.92
C ASN A 65 15.46 5.22 10.45
N ALA A 66 15.70 5.32 9.15
CA ALA A 66 16.63 6.26 8.52
C ALA A 66 15.96 6.90 7.29
N THR A 67 16.74 7.66 6.52
CA THR A 67 16.28 8.22 5.24
C THR A 67 15.78 7.12 4.30
N TYR A 68 14.69 7.40 3.60
CA TYR A 68 13.93 6.50 2.70
C TYR A 68 13.04 5.49 3.43
N GLY A 69 13.26 5.21 4.72
CA GLY A 69 12.51 4.20 5.47
C GLY A 69 11.85 4.73 6.73
N SER A 70 11.62 6.05 6.82
CA SER A 70 10.88 6.66 7.91
C SER A 70 9.39 6.80 7.58
N GLN A 71 8.55 6.94 8.61
CA GLN A 71 7.11 7.17 8.42
C GLN A 71 6.82 8.46 7.64
N SER A 72 7.67 9.49 7.77
CA SER A 72 7.57 10.71 6.99
C SER A 72 7.99 10.50 5.53
N ASP A 73 9.03 9.69 5.27
CA ASP A 73 9.52 9.46 3.90
C ASP A 73 8.49 8.73 3.04
N ALA A 74 7.62 7.92 3.64
CA ALA A 74 6.51 7.32 2.93
C ALA A 74 5.63 8.34 2.21
N GLN A 75 5.48 9.57 2.74
CA GLN A 75 4.69 10.62 2.09
C GLN A 75 5.36 11.19 0.84
N ASN A 76 6.66 10.93 0.63
CA ASN A 76 7.39 11.48 -0.50
C ASN A 76 6.88 10.94 -1.85
N VAL A 77 6.26 9.75 -1.88
CA VAL A 77 5.66 9.15 -3.09
C VAL A 77 4.46 9.93 -3.64
N ILE A 78 3.95 10.92 -2.91
CA ILE A 78 2.83 11.77 -3.33
C ILE A 78 3.31 12.79 -4.38
N GLY A 79 2.50 12.97 -5.42
CA GLY A 79 2.71 13.95 -6.48
C GLY A 79 3.61 13.47 -7.61
N VAL A 80 4.19 14.42 -8.33
CA VAL A 80 4.94 14.17 -9.57
C VAL A 80 6.16 13.27 -9.31
N TYR A 81 6.29 12.22 -10.13
CA TYR A 81 7.50 11.40 -10.18
C TYR A 81 8.68 12.20 -10.73
N ASP A 82 9.81 12.16 -10.02
CA ASP A 82 11.05 12.81 -10.44
C ASP A 82 12.23 11.82 -10.28
N PRO A 83 12.73 11.21 -11.37
CA PRO A 83 13.83 10.26 -11.33
C PRO A 83 15.16 10.87 -10.85
N ALA A 84 15.30 12.19 -10.88
CA ALA A 84 16.50 12.87 -10.41
C ALA A 84 16.46 13.15 -8.89
N ASN A 85 15.28 13.06 -8.28
CA ASN A 85 15.09 13.37 -6.88
C ASN A 85 14.96 12.10 -6.04
N TRP A 86 16.09 11.61 -5.53
CA TRP A 86 16.15 10.46 -4.64
C TRP A 86 15.35 10.63 -3.34
N GLN A 87 14.94 11.85 -2.96
CA GLN A 87 14.06 12.03 -1.80
C GLN A 87 12.61 11.58 -2.09
N LYS A 88 12.25 11.35 -3.35
CA LYS A 88 10.91 10.90 -3.77
C LYS A 88 10.69 9.39 -3.66
N ILE A 89 11.61 8.66 -3.03
CA ILE A 89 11.54 7.22 -2.87
C ILE A 89 11.30 6.80 -1.43
N VAL A 90 10.62 5.66 -1.26
CA VAL A 90 10.47 4.96 0.01
C VAL A 90 10.85 3.49 -0.13
N THR A 91 11.58 2.99 0.84
CA THR A 91 11.97 1.59 0.98
C THR A 91 10.91 0.80 1.74
N LEU A 92 10.61 -0.41 1.31
CA LEU A 92 9.64 -1.28 2.00
C LEU A 92 10.32 -2.25 2.98
N GLY A 93 11.65 -2.36 2.93
CA GLY A 93 12.43 -3.34 3.70
C GLY A 93 12.25 -4.76 3.16
N ALA A 94 12.59 -5.74 3.99
CA ALA A 94 12.48 -7.17 3.67
C ALA A 94 11.04 -7.61 3.27
N TYR A 95 10.87 -8.91 3.04
CA TYR A 95 9.59 -9.46 2.57
C TYR A 95 8.37 -8.95 3.35
N GLY A 96 7.33 -8.62 2.59
CA GLY A 96 6.03 -8.31 3.15
C GLY A 96 5.87 -6.90 3.70
N GLY A 97 6.95 -6.12 3.80
CA GLY A 97 6.82 -4.68 3.98
C GLY A 97 6.01 -4.07 2.85
N TYR A 98 5.13 -3.10 3.17
CA TYR A 98 4.22 -2.54 2.18
C TYR A 98 3.90 -1.06 2.38
N ILE A 99 3.42 -0.46 1.29
CA ILE A 99 2.77 0.84 1.26
C ILE A 99 1.41 0.71 0.55
N ILE A 100 0.42 1.44 1.05
CA ILE A 100 -0.90 1.60 0.44
C ILE A 100 -1.08 3.08 0.09
N PHE A 101 -1.37 3.36 -1.17
CA PHE A 101 -1.63 4.70 -1.66
C PHE A 101 -2.88 4.76 -2.53
N GLY A 102 -3.37 5.97 -2.76
CA GLY A 102 -4.57 6.20 -3.55
C GLY A 102 -4.50 7.46 -4.40
N PHE A 103 -5.42 7.52 -5.35
CA PHE A 103 -5.60 8.62 -6.27
C PHE A 103 -6.76 9.50 -5.82
N ASP A 104 -6.87 10.71 -6.36
CA ASP A 104 -8.01 11.59 -6.11
C ASP A 104 -9.22 11.23 -6.97
N HIS A 105 -9.11 10.24 -7.85
CA HIS A 105 -10.14 9.70 -8.73
C HIS A 105 -9.96 8.18 -8.87
N SER A 106 -10.97 7.49 -9.40
CA SER A 106 -10.80 6.06 -9.73
C SER A 106 -10.10 5.91 -11.07
N ILE A 107 -9.04 5.08 -11.11
CA ILE A 107 -8.36 4.72 -12.36
C ILE A 107 -9.24 3.72 -13.09
N THR A 108 -9.64 4.05 -14.32
CA THR A 108 -10.52 3.20 -15.13
C THR A 108 -9.73 2.07 -15.79
N ASN A 109 -10.25 0.84 -15.71
CA ASN A 109 -9.71 -0.30 -16.44
C ASN A 109 -10.04 -0.18 -17.94
N GLN A 110 -9.02 -0.04 -18.77
CA GLN A 110 -9.13 0.07 -20.22
C GLN A 110 -8.82 -1.26 -20.90
N ALA A 111 -9.75 -1.72 -21.73
CA ALA A 111 -9.59 -2.96 -22.47
C ALA A 111 -8.29 -2.97 -23.31
N ASN A 112 -7.49 -4.03 -23.13
CA ASN A 112 -6.24 -4.30 -23.86
C ASN A 112 -5.15 -3.23 -23.67
N LYS A 113 -5.13 -2.54 -22.53
CA LYS A 113 -4.12 -1.55 -22.19
C LYS A 113 -3.63 -1.74 -20.75
N THR A 114 -2.47 -1.14 -20.48
CA THR A 114 -2.06 -0.89 -19.09
C THR A 114 -2.71 0.41 -18.62
N ASP A 115 -3.11 0.45 -17.36
CA ASP A 115 -3.97 1.50 -16.81
C ASP A 115 -3.19 2.47 -15.92
N PHE A 116 -2.18 1.96 -15.22
CA PHE A 116 -1.34 2.78 -14.35
C PHE A 116 0.10 2.29 -14.38
N ILE A 117 1.00 3.13 -13.89
CA ILE A 117 2.43 2.84 -13.76
C ILE A 117 2.88 3.05 -12.32
N ILE A 118 3.73 2.17 -11.81
CA ILE A 118 4.41 2.34 -10.52
C ILE A 118 5.89 2.61 -10.80
N TYR A 119 6.45 3.63 -10.16
CA TYR A 119 7.85 3.98 -10.29
C TYR A 119 8.66 3.39 -9.12
N GLY A 120 9.91 3.00 -9.40
CA GLY A 120 10.86 2.43 -8.44
C GLY A 120 12.29 2.86 -8.77
N ASN A 121 13.29 2.08 -8.36
CA ASN A 121 14.70 2.35 -8.66
C ASN A 121 15.42 1.19 -9.35
N ALA A 122 14.70 0.17 -9.80
CA ALA A 122 15.25 -0.89 -10.63
C ALA A 122 16.11 -0.30 -11.75
N PHE A 123 17.21 -0.96 -12.09
CA PHE A 123 18.15 -0.45 -13.09
C PHE A 123 18.74 -1.57 -13.92
N GLU A 124 19.21 -1.23 -15.11
CA GLU A 124 19.96 -2.14 -15.97
C GLU A 124 21.45 -1.80 -15.88
N SER A 125 22.29 -2.82 -15.74
CA SER A 125 23.74 -2.68 -15.87
C SER A 125 24.33 -3.87 -16.60
N ASN A 126 25.06 -3.59 -17.69
CA ASN A 126 25.74 -4.61 -18.51
C ASN A 126 24.80 -5.73 -19.00
N GLY A 127 23.57 -5.38 -19.41
CA GLY A 127 22.57 -6.35 -19.88
C GLY A 127 21.89 -7.16 -18.77
N ASN A 128 22.17 -6.87 -17.50
CA ASN A 128 21.51 -7.48 -16.34
C ASN A 128 20.53 -6.51 -15.71
N TYR A 129 19.33 -7.01 -15.39
CA TYR A 129 18.33 -6.27 -14.65
C TYR A 129 18.53 -6.47 -13.15
N PHE A 130 18.67 -5.36 -12.44
CA PHE A 130 18.68 -5.29 -10.98
C PHE A 130 17.30 -4.82 -10.56
N SER A 131 16.54 -5.74 -10.01
CA SER A 131 15.14 -5.56 -9.67
C SER A 131 14.89 -6.14 -8.29
N GLU A 132 14.00 -5.48 -7.55
CA GLU A 132 13.54 -5.88 -6.22
C GLU A 132 12.00 -5.96 -6.24
N PRO A 133 11.42 -6.96 -6.93
CA PRO A 133 10.01 -6.99 -7.28
C PRO A 133 9.03 -6.82 -6.13
N GLY A 134 8.15 -5.83 -6.27
CA GLY A 134 6.99 -5.61 -5.42
C GLY A 134 5.75 -6.32 -5.94
N VAL A 135 5.09 -7.12 -5.11
CA VAL A 135 3.76 -7.65 -5.43
C VAL A 135 2.73 -6.55 -5.36
N VAL A 136 1.99 -6.35 -6.45
CA VAL A 136 0.96 -5.33 -6.58
C VAL A 136 -0.42 -5.90 -6.24
N TRP A 137 -1.16 -5.18 -5.42
CA TRP A 137 -2.58 -5.42 -5.16
C TRP A 137 -3.36 -4.15 -5.44
N VAL A 138 -4.62 -4.31 -5.84
CA VAL A 138 -5.52 -3.21 -6.15
C VAL A 138 -6.85 -3.40 -5.43
N SER A 139 -7.49 -2.30 -5.07
CA SER A 139 -8.80 -2.28 -4.44
C SER A 139 -9.61 -1.11 -4.98
N ARG A 140 -10.93 -1.30 -5.03
CA ARG A 140 -11.92 -0.28 -5.38
C ARG A 140 -12.59 0.16 -4.09
N ASP A 141 -12.77 1.46 -3.92
CA ASP A 141 -13.56 2.05 -2.83
C ASP A 141 -15.05 1.88 -3.16
N VAL A 142 -15.61 0.72 -2.81
CA VAL A 142 -16.99 0.34 -3.17
C VAL A 142 -17.99 1.12 -2.31
N ASN A 143 -17.63 1.42 -1.07
CA ASN A 143 -18.49 2.09 -0.11
C ASN A 143 -18.30 3.64 -0.12
N ALA A 144 -17.31 4.15 -0.86
CA ALA A 144 -16.98 5.56 -1.03
C ALA A 144 -16.59 6.27 0.27
N ASN A 145 -15.99 5.56 1.23
CA ASN A 145 -15.55 6.13 2.52
C ASN A 145 -14.12 6.71 2.46
N GLY A 146 -13.39 6.50 1.35
CA GLY A 146 -12.03 6.95 1.17
C GLY A 146 -10.98 6.16 1.97
N LEU A 147 -11.34 5.01 2.53
CA LEU A 147 -10.51 4.10 3.31
C LEU A 147 -10.21 2.84 2.50
N ALA A 148 -9.04 2.25 2.71
CA ALA A 148 -8.65 1.02 2.03
C ALA A 148 -9.16 -0.24 2.75
N ASP A 149 -10.45 -0.29 3.05
CA ASP A 149 -11.12 -1.37 3.81
C ASP A 149 -11.99 -2.31 2.95
N ASP A 150 -12.03 -2.08 1.64
CA ASP A 150 -12.71 -2.91 0.65
C ASP A 150 -11.83 -4.09 0.13
N PRO A 151 -12.43 -5.08 -0.58
CA PRO A 151 -11.72 -6.27 -1.03
C PRO A 151 -10.49 -5.98 -1.90
N TRP A 152 -9.40 -6.69 -1.61
CA TRP A 152 -8.13 -6.58 -2.33
C TRP A 152 -7.93 -7.72 -3.33
N TYR A 153 -7.41 -7.36 -4.51
CA TYR A 153 -7.13 -8.29 -5.60
C TYR A 153 -5.66 -8.19 -6.00
N GLN A 154 -4.97 -9.33 -6.13
CA GLN A 154 -3.58 -9.33 -6.55
C GLN A 154 -3.50 -9.14 -8.06
N ILE A 155 -2.54 -8.37 -8.55
CA ILE A 155 -2.17 -8.40 -9.96
C ILE A 155 -1.43 -9.71 -10.26
N LYS A 156 -1.92 -10.46 -11.24
CA LYS A 156 -1.35 -11.74 -11.68
C LYS A 156 -0.15 -11.50 -12.61
N GLY A 157 0.98 -11.16 -12.01
CA GLY A 157 2.24 -11.00 -12.74
C GLY A 157 2.80 -12.30 -13.35
N SER A 158 3.86 -12.16 -14.15
CA SER A 158 4.44 -13.26 -14.95
C SER A 158 4.96 -14.44 -14.11
N TYR A 159 5.26 -14.23 -12.83
CA TYR A 159 5.77 -15.24 -11.90
C TYR A 159 4.68 -15.78 -10.96
N TYR A 160 3.42 -15.39 -11.14
CA TYR A 160 2.33 -15.80 -10.25
C TYR A 160 2.21 -17.34 -10.16
N ASN A 161 2.26 -18.04 -11.30
CA ASN A 161 2.15 -19.50 -11.36
C ASN A 161 3.51 -20.23 -11.27
N ASN A 162 4.61 -19.52 -10.96
CA ASN A 162 5.91 -20.16 -10.80
C ASN A 162 5.85 -21.15 -9.61
N THR A 163 6.42 -22.34 -9.77
CA THR A 163 6.38 -23.38 -8.72
C THR A 163 7.12 -23.00 -7.44
N ALA A 164 8.06 -22.04 -7.51
CA ALA A 164 8.74 -21.48 -6.34
C ALA A 164 8.02 -20.27 -5.73
N THR A 165 6.95 -19.76 -6.35
CA THR A 165 6.09 -18.72 -5.76
C THR A 165 5.26 -19.33 -4.65
N LYS A 166 5.32 -18.74 -3.46
CA LYS A 166 4.52 -19.14 -2.29
C LYS A 166 3.40 -18.12 -2.07
N HIS A 167 2.15 -18.52 -2.30
CA HIS A 167 0.98 -17.72 -1.90
C HIS A 167 0.64 -17.95 -0.43
N ASN A 168 -0.03 -16.98 0.20
CA ASN A 168 -0.38 -17.01 1.62
C ASN A 168 0.85 -17.27 2.53
N TYR A 169 2.01 -16.78 2.10
CA TYR A 169 3.24 -16.83 2.88
C TYR A 169 3.20 -15.70 3.91
N VAL A 170 3.57 -16.02 5.14
CA VAL A 170 3.55 -15.07 6.27
C VAL A 170 4.90 -15.11 6.95
N VAL A 171 5.49 -13.94 7.18
CA VAL A 171 6.71 -13.79 7.97
C VAL A 171 6.40 -12.98 9.22
N THR A 172 6.85 -13.48 10.37
CA THR A 172 6.81 -12.78 11.65
C THR A 172 8.21 -12.30 11.98
N TYR A 173 8.36 -10.98 12.12
CA TYR A 173 9.60 -10.34 12.57
C TYR A 173 9.51 -10.07 14.07
N THR A 174 10.61 -10.27 14.79
CA THR A 174 10.69 -10.04 16.24
C THR A 174 11.74 -8.99 16.56
N LEU A 175 11.42 -8.05 17.43
CA LEU A 175 12.34 -7.03 17.94
C LEU A 175 13.54 -7.72 18.60
N PRO A 176 14.78 -7.47 18.16
CA PRO A 176 15.95 -8.11 18.73
C PRO A 176 16.32 -7.56 20.11
N SER A 177 17.06 -8.37 20.87
CA SER A 177 17.67 -7.97 22.15
C SER A 177 19.16 -8.35 22.13
N PRO A 178 20.10 -7.38 22.11
CA PRO A 178 19.88 -5.93 22.17
C PRO A 178 19.21 -5.38 20.90
N GLN A 179 18.58 -4.21 21.00
CA GLN A 179 17.81 -3.58 19.92
C GLN A 179 18.61 -3.32 18.63
N ASN A 180 19.92 -3.14 18.75
CA ASN A 180 20.83 -2.93 17.63
C ASN A 180 21.44 -4.24 17.08
N ALA A 181 20.85 -5.40 17.36
CA ALA A 181 21.26 -6.67 16.75
C ALA A 181 20.48 -6.98 15.46
N ASP A 182 20.83 -8.09 14.81
CA ASP A 182 20.12 -8.61 13.63
C ASP A 182 18.68 -8.96 13.99
N VAL A 183 17.75 -8.72 13.05
CA VAL A 183 16.32 -8.89 13.32
C VAL A 183 15.87 -10.30 12.94
N PRO A 184 15.50 -11.16 13.90
CA PRO A 184 15.05 -12.51 13.59
C PRO A 184 13.66 -12.53 12.97
N TRP A 185 13.45 -13.50 12.09
CA TRP A 185 12.16 -13.77 11.48
C TRP A 185 11.87 -15.26 11.36
N THR A 186 10.59 -15.61 11.39
CA THR A 186 10.07 -16.97 11.15
C THR A 186 8.89 -16.92 10.20
N SER A 187 8.64 -17.99 9.44
CA SER A 187 7.50 -18.09 8.53
C SER A 187 6.44 -19.07 9.01
N ASN A 188 5.24 -18.96 8.45
CA ASN A 188 4.17 -19.95 8.64
C ASN A 188 4.46 -21.32 8.02
N THR A 189 5.52 -21.47 7.22
CA THR A 189 5.99 -22.75 6.66
C THR A 189 7.16 -23.35 7.44
N GLY A 190 7.59 -22.73 8.54
CA GLY A 190 8.71 -23.19 9.38
C GLY A 190 10.08 -22.67 8.94
N ASP A 191 10.16 -21.86 7.89
CA ASP A 191 11.39 -21.20 7.48
C ASP A 191 11.76 -20.12 8.51
N ASN A 192 13.04 -19.83 8.68
CA ASN A 192 13.51 -18.79 9.59
C ASN A 192 14.83 -18.20 9.12
N GLY A 193 15.19 -17.05 9.69
CA GLY A 193 16.45 -16.39 9.40
C GLY A 193 16.58 -15.05 10.11
N LEU A 194 17.49 -14.23 9.60
CA LEU A 194 17.79 -12.91 10.12
C LEU A 194 17.71 -11.88 8.99
N VAL A 195 17.27 -10.66 9.31
CA VAL A 195 17.62 -9.46 8.55
C VAL A 195 18.91 -8.94 9.17
N LEU A 196 20.03 -9.12 8.46
CA LEU A 196 21.37 -8.85 8.97
C LEU A 196 21.67 -7.36 8.91
N ARG A 197 22.33 -6.87 9.95
CA ARG A 197 22.92 -5.53 9.96
C ARG A 197 24.20 -5.49 9.16
N ASN A 198 24.55 -4.30 8.68
CA ASN A 198 25.83 -4.03 8.03
C ASN A 198 26.54 -2.84 8.67
N SER A 199 27.75 -2.56 8.22
CA SER A 199 28.60 -1.48 8.74
C SER A 199 28.31 -0.10 8.14
N TRP A 200 27.48 -0.02 7.10
CA TRP A 200 27.16 1.24 6.41
C TRP A 200 25.93 1.93 7.01
N HIS A 201 24.97 1.16 7.52
CA HIS A 201 23.72 1.65 8.10
C HIS A 201 23.70 1.45 9.61
N THR A 202 23.92 2.54 10.35
CA THR A 202 24.25 2.51 11.79
C THR A 202 23.13 3.01 12.70
N GLN A 203 21.93 3.24 12.17
CA GLN A 203 20.76 3.60 12.97
C GLN A 203 20.46 2.54 14.05
N ALA A 204 19.81 2.98 15.14
CA ALA A 204 19.66 2.21 16.37
C ALA A 204 19.00 0.83 16.20
N SER A 205 18.16 0.66 15.17
CA SER A 205 17.44 -0.59 14.89
C SER A 205 17.11 -0.67 13.40
N TYR A 206 17.15 -1.88 12.82
CA TYR A 206 16.54 -2.16 11.52
C TYR A 206 15.05 -2.54 11.67
N TYR A 207 14.61 -2.93 12.86
CA TYR A 207 13.21 -3.19 13.17
C TYR A 207 12.45 -1.86 13.30
N PRO A 208 11.27 -1.67 12.66
CA PRO A 208 10.54 -0.41 12.69
C PRO A 208 9.98 -0.11 14.08
N LEU A 209 10.65 0.79 14.80
CA LEU A 209 10.39 1.02 16.23
C LEU A 209 9.06 1.74 16.47
N TRP A 210 8.59 2.52 15.49
CA TRP A 210 7.34 3.27 15.60
C TRP A 210 6.10 2.38 15.67
N LEU A 211 6.21 1.09 15.32
CA LEU A 211 5.10 0.14 15.49
C LEU A 211 4.79 -0.14 16.97
N GLY A 212 5.73 0.12 17.89
CA GLY A 212 5.51 0.00 19.34
C GLY A 212 5.20 -1.42 19.83
N VAL A 213 5.53 -2.45 19.04
CA VAL A 213 5.28 -3.87 19.35
C VAL A 213 6.56 -4.70 19.24
N ASN A 214 6.67 -5.76 20.05
CA ASN A 214 7.84 -6.65 20.06
C ASN A 214 7.87 -7.65 18.89
N SER A 215 6.75 -7.86 18.21
CA SER A 215 6.69 -8.67 17.01
C SER A 215 5.49 -8.29 16.15
N TYR A 216 5.59 -8.48 14.85
CA TYR A 216 4.47 -8.32 13.92
C TYR A 216 4.63 -9.26 12.73
N ALA A 217 3.50 -9.63 12.13
CA ALA A 217 3.44 -10.50 10.97
C ALA A 217 3.04 -9.72 9.72
N LEU A 218 3.65 -10.07 8.59
CA LEU A 218 3.36 -9.57 7.26
C LEU A 218 3.09 -10.76 6.33
N GLY A 219 1.98 -10.72 5.60
CA GLY A 219 1.52 -11.82 4.76
C GLY A 219 1.29 -11.40 3.32
N GLY A 220 1.44 -12.32 2.38
CA GLY A 220 1.14 -12.11 0.97
C GLY A 220 1.71 -13.20 0.06
N THR A 221 2.18 -12.80 -1.12
CA THR A 221 2.82 -13.69 -2.09
C THR A 221 4.33 -13.50 -2.04
N ARG A 222 5.10 -14.56 -1.78
CA ARG A 222 6.56 -14.58 -1.86
C ARG A 222 6.99 -15.09 -3.23
N LEU A 223 7.74 -14.28 -3.95
CA LEU A 223 8.32 -14.62 -5.25
C LEU A 223 9.59 -15.47 -5.07
N PRO A 224 10.04 -16.17 -6.12
CA PRO A 224 11.33 -16.83 -6.12
C PRO A 224 12.46 -15.83 -5.93
N ASP A 225 13.60 -16.31 -5.44
CA ASP A 225 14.78 -15.48 -5.22
C ASP A 225 15.45 -15.17 -6.57
N ASN A 226 15.01 -14.10 -7.24
CA ASN A 226 15.53 -13.68 -8.55
C ASN A 226 16.20 -12.29 -8.52
N TYR A 227 16.67 -11.86 -7.35
CA TYR A 227 17.45 -10.62 -7.22
C TYR A 227 18.70 -10.64 -8.10
N ALA A 228 18.79 -9.63 -8.99
CA ALA A 228 19.87 -9.34 -9.93
C ALA A 228 20.14 -10.42 -11.00
N GLY A 229 20.08 -10.02 -12.28
CA GLY A 229 20.45 -10.87 -13.43
C GLY A 229 19.36 -11.85 -13.88
N GLY A 230 18.14 -11.72 -13.33
CA GLY A 230 16.97 -12.46 -13.79
C GLY A 230 16.34 -11.84 -15.05
N PRO A 231 15.46 -12.57 -15.76
CA PRO A 231 14.68 -11.99 -16.84
C PRO A 231 13.77 -10.89 -16.30
N THR A 232 13.48 -9.89 -17.12
CA THR A 232 12.45 -8.88 -16.82
C THR A 232 11.11 -9.58 -16.54
N ILE A 233 10.44 -9.15 -15.47
CA ILE A 233 9.13 -9.66 -15.08
C ILE A 233 8.06 -8.56 -15.19
N THR A 234 6.80 -8.95 -15.32
CA THR A 234 5.68 -8.01 -15.53
C THR A 234 4.60 -8.22 -14.47
N GLY A 235 3.83 -7.16 -14.19
CA GLY A 235 2.77 -7.19 -13.17
C GLY A 235 3.28 -7.06 -11.73
N TYR A 236 4.52 -6.58 -11.57
CA TYR A 236 5.18 -6.31 -10.30
C TYR A 236 5.74 -4.88 -10.34
N ALA A 237 5.92 -4.25 -9.18
CA ALA A 237 6.62 -2.98 -9.06
C ALA A 237 8.14 -3.21 -8.95
N ASP A 238 8.92 -2.17 -9.17
CA ASP A 238 10.38 -2.14 -9.03
C ASP A 238 11.06 -3.27 -9.83
N SER A 239 10.57 -3.46 -11.06
CA SER A 239 11.04 -4.52 -11.97
C SER A 239 11.68 -3.99 -13.25
N THR A 240 11.43 -2.72 -13.61
CA THR A 240 12.01 -2.07 -14.79
C THR A 240 12.50 -0.65 -14.50
N PRO A 241 13.53 -0.13 -15.23
CA PRO A 241 14.09 1.19 -14.97
C PRO A 241 13.16 2.39 -15.16
N ASP A 242 12.24 2.29 -16.12
CA ASP A 242 11.32 3.40 -16.47
C ASP A 242 9.99 3.33 -15.71
N GLY A 243 9.88 2.42 -14.74
CA GLY A 243 8.65 2.09 -14.03
C GLY A 243 7.84 0.98 -14.69
N ASP A 244 6.97 0.39 -13.89
CA ASP A 244 6.26 -0.83 -14.19
C ASP A 244 4.80 -0.54 -14.53
N LYS A 245 4.44 -0.77 -15.79
CA LYS A 245 3.06 -0.59 -16.26
C LYS A 245 2.21 -1.79 -15.86
N ILE A 246 1.04 -1.50 -15.28
CA ILE A 246 0.13 -2.48 -14.72
C ILE A 246 -1.23 -2.38 -15.41
N ASP A 247 -1.79 -3.52 -15.75
CA ASP A 247 -3.13 -3.69 -16.32
C ASP A 247 -4.04 -4.27 -15.23
N ILE A 248 -5.13 -3.54 -14.91
CA ILE A 248 -6.10 -3.90 -13.88
C ILE A 248 -6.83 -5.19 -14.23
N SER A 249 -6.95 -5.53 -15.52
CA SER A 249 -7.56 -6.80 -15.97
C SER A 249 -6.77 -8.04 -15.54
N TRP A 250 -5.52 -7.89 -15.08
CA TRP A 250 -4.73 -8.98 -14.51
C TRP A 250 -5.10 -9.29 -13.05
N ALA A 251 -6.05 -8.57 -12.45
CA ALA A 251 -6.47 -8.79 -11.08
C ALA A 251 -7.07 -10.19 -10.87
N VAL A 252 -6.66 -10.85 -9.78
CA VAL A 252 -7.20 -12.14 -9.32
C VAL A 252 -7.63 -12.07 -7.86
N ASN A 253 -8.65 -12.86 -7.52
CA ASN A 253 -9.06 -13.04 -6.12
C ASN A 253 -8.12 -13.98 -5.35
N ALA A 254 -8.42 -14.21 -4.07
CA ALA A 254 -7.64 -15.08 -3.19
C ALA A 254 -7.52 -16.54 -3.66
N SER A 255 -8.41 -17.00 -4.56
CA SER A 255 -8.35 -18.33 -5.19
C SER A 255 -7.58 -18.33 -6.51
N GLY A 256 -7.02 -17.20 -6.95
CA GLY A 256 -6.32 -17.05 -8.23
C GLY A 256 -7.24 -16.97 -9.45
N ASN A 257 -8.56 -16.83 -9.23
CA ASN A 257 -9.53 -16.66 -10.32
C ASN A 257 -9.52 -15.19 -10.79
N PRO A 258 -9.53 -14.93 -12.11
CA PRO A 258 -9.63 -13.57 -12.65
C PRO A 258 -10.86 -12.82 -12.12
N VAL A 259 -10.69 -11.52 -11.89
CA VAL A 259 -11.76 -10.61 -11.47
C VAL A 259 -11.81 -9.44 -12.45
N SER A 260 -13.02 -9.11 -12.91
CA SER A 260 -13.24 -7.91 -13.72
C SER A 260 -13.56 -6.72 -12.82
N LEU A 261 -12.60 -5.82 -12.69
CA LEU A 261 -12.77 -4.53 -12.02
C LEU A 261 -12.94 -3.45 -13.08
N ALA A 262 -14.00 -2.64 -12.98
CA ALA A 262 -14.20 -1.50 -13.88
C ALA A 262 -13.22 -0.36 -13.59
N SER A 263 -12.80 -0.23 -12.33
CA SER A 263 -11.87 0.79 -11.85
C SER A 263 -11.27 0.38 -10.50
N ILE A 264 -10.22 1.09 -10.09
CA ILE A 264 -9.58 0.96 -8.77
C ILE A 264 -9.37 2.35 -8.16
N ASP A 265 -9.22 2.40 -6.84
CA ASP A 265 -8.99 3.65 -6.09
C ASP A 265 -7.69 3.56 -5.26
N PHE A 266 -7.32 2.34 -4.86
CA PHE A 266 -6.16 2.06 -4.02
C PHE A 266 -5.25 1.03 -4.65
N VAL A 267 -3.96 1.22 -4.40
CA VAL A 267 -2.89 0.29 -4.77
C VAL A 267 -2.06 0.00 -3.53
N LYS A 268 -1.74 -1.28 -3.33
CA LYS A 268 -0.75 -1.74 -2.35
C LYS A 268 0.43 -2.33 -3.08
N VAL A 269 1.63 -1.87 -2.73
CA VAL A 269 2.89 -2.46 -3.18
C VAL A 269 3.55 -3.13 -1.98
N GLN A 270 3.97 -4.38 -2.15
CA GLN A 270 4.52 -5.22 -1.08
C GLN A 270 5.83 -5.88 -1.51
N SER A 271 6.90 -5.76 -0.72
CA SER A 271 8.17 -6.45 -0.96
C SER A 271 7.95 -7.95 -1.19
N GLY A 272 8.29 -8.43 -2.39
CA GLY A 272 7.95 -9.79 -2.85
C GLY A 272 8.99 -10.85 -2.51
N ILE A 273 10.23 -10.46 -2.18
CA ILE A 273 11.35 -11.38 -2.01
C ILE A 273 11.79 -11.43 -0.55
N GLN A 274 12.05 -12.63 -0.03
CA GLN A 274 12.69 -12.83 1.27
C GLN A 274 14.11 -13.38 1.06
N LYS A 275 15.09 -12.47 0.93
CA LYS A 275 16.50 -12.79 0.68
C LYS A 275 17.42 -11.74 1.28
N MET A 276 18.58 -12.18 1.77
CA MET A 276 19.74 -11.34 2.09
C MET A 276 20.80 -11.46 1.00
N ASN A 277 21.37 -10.35 0.53
CA ASN A 277 22.45 -10.30 -0.46
C ASN A 277 23.81 -10.06 0.19
N GLY A 278 24.09 -10.82 1.26
CA GLY A 278 25.32 -10.68 2.03
C GLY A 278 25.46 -9.27 2.59
N THR A 279 26.56 -8.59 2.26
CA THR A 279 26.86 -7.26 2.80
C THR A 279 25.88 -6.19 2.30
N LEU A 280 25.33 -6.34 1.08
CA LEU A 280 24.40 -5.36 0.49
C LEU A 280 23.10 -5.20 1.27
N GLY A 281 22.79 -6.12 2.19
CA GLY A 281 21.56 -6.10 2.97
C GLY A 281 20.46 -6.96 2.37
N GLU A 282 19.24 -6.73 2.85
CA GLU A 282 18.02 -7.36 2.36
C GLU A 282 17.70 -6.93 0.93
N VAL A 283 16.95 -7.78 0.22
CA VAL A 283 16.20 -7.33 -0.96
C VAL A 283 15.00 -6.53 -0.49
N SER A 284 14.87 -5.30 -0.98
CA SER A 284 13.81 -4.38 -0.61
C SER A 284 13.20 -3.74 -1.84
N THR A 285 11.88 -3.84 -1.99
CA THR A 285 11.19 -3.07 -3.03
C THR A 285 11.24 -1.58 -2.70
N GLU A 286 11.59 -0.79 -3.69
CA GLU A 286 11.59 0.67 -3.60
C GLU A 286 10.43 1.26 -4.41
N VAL A 287 9.75 2.27 -3.86
CA VAL A 287 8.59 2.91 -4.49
C VAL A 287 8.82 4.41 -4.58
N ALA A 288 8.77 4.95 -5.80
CA ALA A 288 8.98 6.37 -6.09
C ALA A 288 7.69 7.13 -6.49
N GLY A 289 6.54 6.45 -6.46
CA GLY A 289 5.23 7.00 -6.82
C GLY A 289 4.48 6.13 -7.82
N ALA A 290 3.34 6.63 -8.27
CA ALA A 290 2.55 6.00 -9.33
C ALA A 290 1.72 7.04 -10.10
N ALA A 291 1.29 6.68 -11.30
CA ALA A 291 0.47 7.55 -12.14
C ALA A 291 -0.60 6.78 -12.92
N ASP A 292 -1.77 7.40 -13.11
CA ASP A 292 -2.78 7.00 -14.10
C ASP A 292 -2.24 7.32 -15.50
N LEU A 293 -2.07 6.27 -16.31
CA LEU A 293 -1.51 6.39 -17.66
C LEU A 293 -2.42 7.15 -18.62
N SER A 294 -3.73 7.20 -18.36
CA SER A 294 -4.70 7.90 -19.20
C SER A 294 -4.63 9.42 -19.06
N LEU A 295 -3.99 9.91 -18.01
CA LEU A 295 -3.84 11.33 -17.69
C LEU A 295 -2.41 11.85 -17.92
N LEU A 296 -1.48 10.98 -18.34
CA LEU A 296 -0.14 11.37 -18.76
C LEU A 296 -0.11 11.80 -20.24
N PRO A 297 0.81 12.71 -20.62
CA PRO A 297 0.91 13.23 -21.98
C PRO A 297 1.40 12.22 -23.03
#